data_AF-A0A087G4I6-F1
#
_entry.id   AF-A0A087G4I6-F1
#
_cell.length_a   1.000
_cell.length_b   1.000
_cell.length_c   1.000
_cell.angle_alpha   90.00
_cell.angle_beta   90.00
_cell.angle_gamma   90.00
#
_symmetry.space_group_name_H-M   'P 1'
#
loop_
_entity.id
_entity.type
_entity.pdbx_description
1 polymer ?
#
loop_
_entity_poly.entity_id
_entity_poly.type
_entity_poly.pdbx_seq_one_letter_code
_entity_poly.pdbx_strand_id
1 'polypeptide(L)'
;MDHEIFGIYKLTDNGEPTTKDVLKPGNKMVAAGYCMYGSSSMAFTGTGVHGFTLDPSLGEFMLTHPDIKYVEKCKFPKDGSPAKSIAREPSLS
;
A
#
# COMPACT_ATOMS: atom_id res chain seq x y z
N MET A 1 -6.39 16.11 -7.61
CA MET A 1 -6.34 15.16 -6.49
C MET A 1 -5.15 14.29 -6.77
N ASP A 2 -4.04 14.64 -6.14
CA ASP A 2 -2.77 14.04 -6.49
C ASP A 2 -2.72 12.64 -5.85
N HIS A 3 -2.15 11.70 -6.57
CA HIS A 3 -1.88 10.35 -6.08
C HIS A 3 -0.59 9.92 -6.74
N GLU A 4 0.24 9.20 -6.00
CA GLU A 4 1.55 8.80 -6.46
C GLU A 4 1.66 7.28 -6.37
N ILE A 5 2.22 6.67 -7.41
CA ILE A 5 2.50 5.24 -7.47
C ILE A 5 3.99 5.12 -7.76
N PHE A 6 4.67 4.23 -7.04
CA PHE A 6 6.09 4.00 -7.22
C PHE A 6 6.44 2.51 -7.16
N GLY A 7 7.56 2.17 -7.79
CA GLY A 7 8.15 0.83 -7.77
C GLY A 7 9.66 0.94 -7.58
N ILE A 8 10.21 0.05 -6.77
CA ILE A 8 11.63 0.03 -6.41
C ILE A 8 12.25 -1.25 -6.97
N TYR A 9 13.24 -1.07 -7.84
CA TYR A 9 14.10 -2.14 -8.33
C TYR A 9 15.48 -2.05 -7.69
N LYS A 10 16.09 -3.20 -7.45
CA LYS A 10 17.50 -3.27 -7.07
C LYS A 10 18.38 -3.19 -8.31
N LEU A 11 19.43 -2.39 -8.26
CA LEU A 11 20.50 -2.41 -9.26
C LEU A 11 21.16 -3.79 -9.24
N THR A 12 21.45 -4.34 -10.41
CA THR A 12 22.08 -5.67 -10.50
C THR A 12 23.58 -5.61 -10.22
N ASP A 13 24.18 -4.45 -10.48
CA ASP A 13 25.62 -4.22 -10.51
C ASP A 13 25.92 -2.89 -9.79
N ASN A 14 27.16 -2.71 -9.30
CA ASN A 14 27.59 -1.45 -8.66
C ASN A 14 28.02 -0.37 -9.68
N GLY A 15 27.61 -0.51 -10.94
CA GLY A 15 27.90 0.45 -12.00
C GLY A 15 26.92 1.63 -12.02
N GLU A 16 27.11 2.53 -12.98
CA GLU A 16 26.18 3.63 -13.24
C GLU A 16 24.78 3.09 -13.60
N PRO A 17 23.70 3.61 -12.98
CA PRO A 17 22.33 3.18 -13.28
C PRO A 17 21.98 3.42 -14.76
N THR A 18 21.40 2.41 -15.40
CA THR A 18 20.95 2.50 -16.79
C THR A 18 19.45 2.28 -16.89
N THR A 19 18.83 2.63 -18.02
CA THR A 19 17.40 2.35 -18.25
C THR A 19 17.08 0.85 -18.18
N LYS A 20 18.06 -0.02 -18.48
CA LYS A 20 17.89 -1.48 -18.36
C LYS A 20 17.63 -1.92 -16.92
N ASP A 21 18.03 -1.12 -15.93
CA ASP A 21 17.83 -1.45 -14.52
C ASP A 21 16.38 -1.36 -14.06
N VAL A 22 15.57 -0.56 -14.76
CA VAL A 22 14.14 -0.37 -14.48
C VAL A 22 13.23 -1.07 -15.48
N LEU A 23 13.73 -1.39 -16.67
CA LEU A 23 13.02 -2.20 -17.69
C LEU A 23 13.10 -3.71 -17.36
N LYS A 24 12.80 -4.05 -16.11
CA LYS A 24 12.76 -5.43 -15.60
C LYS A 24 11.30 -5.87 -15.43
N PRO A 25 11.01 -7.18 -15.45
CA PRO A 25 9.68 -7.68 -15.11
C PRO A 25 9.28 -7.27 -13.69
N GLY A 26 7.98 -7.00 -13.47
CA GLY A 26 7.48 -6.51 -12.18
C GLY A 26 7.76 -7.44 -10.98
N ASN A 27 7.90 -8.74 -11.22
CA ASN A 27 8.30 -9.70 -10.18
C ASN A 27 9.76 -9.54 -9.68
N LYS A 28 10.54 -8.63 -10.28
CA LYS A 28 11.87 -8.24 -9.83
C LYS A 28 11.88 -6.99 -8.95
N MET A 29 10.72 -6.36 -8.72
CA MET A 29 10.62 -5.28 -7.74
C MET A 29 10.90 -5.82 -6.35
N VAL A 30 11.72 -5.10 -5.60
CA VAL A 30 11.94 -5.38 -4.16
C VAL A 30 10.84 -4.75 -3.31
N ALA A 31 10.21 -3.71 -3.86
CA ALA A 31 9.10 -3.05 -3.24
C ALA A 31 8.29 -2.22 -4.25
N ALA A 32 7.05 -1.92 -3.90
CA ALA A 32 6.20 -0.97 -4.62
C ALA A 32 5.18 -0.36 -3.67
N GLY A 33 4.50 0.71 -4.08
CA GLY A 33 3.50 1.32 -3.23
C GLY A 33 2.75 2.45 -3.89
N TYR A 34 1.79 3.00 -3.16
CA TYR A 34 1.08 4.20 -3.54
C TYR A 34 0.76 5.08 -2.34
N CYS A 35 0.60 6.37 -2.58
CA CYS A 35 0.14 7.35 -1.62
C CYS A 35 -1.16 8.00 -2.11
N MET A 36 -2.18 8.02 -1.24
CA MET A 36 -3.45 8.70 -1.45
C MET A 36 -3.53 9.93 -0.54
N TYR A 37 -3.35 11.13 -1.10
CA TYR A 37 -3.33 12.35 -0.31
C TYR A 37 -4.69 12.70 0.33
N GLY A 38 -5.80 12.34 -0.32
CA GLY A 38 -7.15 12.63 0.19
C GLY A 38 -7.52 11.91 1.48
N SER A 39 -6.99 10.69 1.69
CA SER A 39 -7.12 9.91 2.93
C SER A 39 -5.87 9.96 3.80
N SER A 40 -4.86 10.75 3.38
CA SER A 40 -3.52 10.80 3.97
C SER A 40 -2.95 9.41 4.27
N SER A 41 -3.23 8.45 3.39
CA SER A 41 -2.92 7.04 3.58
C SER A 41 -1.92 6.56 2.53
N MET A 42 -0.99 5.72 2.94
CA MET A 42 0.02 5.11 2.07
C MET A 42 -0.07 3.59 2.21
N ALA A 43 0.09 2.86 1.11
CA ALA A 43 0.26 1.42 1.13
C ALA A 43 1.57 1.03 0.44
N PHE A 44 2.30 0.10 1.05
CA PHE A 44 3.59 -0.37 0.56
C PHE A 44 3.64 -1.89 0.57
N THR A 45 4.29 -2.47 -0.44
CA THR A 45 4.55 -3.89 -0.58
C THR A 45 6.05 -4.17 -0.62
N GLY A 46 6.49 -5.17 0.12
CA GLY A 46 7.87 -5.70 0.09
C GLY A 46 7.92 -7.15 0.58
N THR A 47 7.70 -7.36 1.87
CA THR A 47 7.52 -8.70 2.50
C THR A 47 6.05 -9.08 2.72
N GLY A 48 5.14 -8.19 2.37
CA GLY A 48 3.71 -8.20 2.62
C GLY A 48 3.16 -6.82 2.29
N VAL A 49 1.85 -6.62 2.36
CA VAL A 49 1.22 -5.31 2.11
C VAL A 49 0.93 -4.65 3.45
N HIS A 50 1.43 -3.43 3.66
CA HIS A 50 1.23 -2.68 4.90
C HIS A 50 0.67 -1.30 4.58
N GLY A 51 -0.36 -0.90 5.32
CA GLY A 51 -1.00 0.41 5.23
C GLY A 51 -0.58 1.32 6.37
N PHE A 52 -0.25 2.54 6.02
CA PHE A 52 0.13 3.61 6.92
C PHE A 52 -0.79 4.81 6.74
N THR A 53 -0.97 5.59 7.80
CA THR A 53 -1.73 6.84 7.76
C THR A 53 -0.87 7.95 8.34
N LEU A 54 -0.82 9.10 7.68
CA LEU A 54 -0.12 10.28 8.17
C LEU A 54 -0.87 10.85 9.37
N ASP A 55 -0.18 10.97 10.50
CA ASP A 55 -0.59 11.84 11.58
C ASP A 55 -0.09 13.27 11.27
N PRO A 56 -0.97 14.22 10.92
CA PRO A 56 -0.55 15.58 10.58
C PRO A 56 -0.04 16.36 11.79
N SER A 57 -0.35 15.93 13.02
CA SER A 57 0.11 16.59 14.25
C SER A 57 1.57 16.27 14.54
N LEU A 58 2.00 15.05 14.19
CA LEU A 58 3.39 14.59 14.35
C LEU A 58 4.21 14.71 13.06
N GLY A 59 3.55 14.73 11.90
CA GLY A 59 4.19 14.68 10.59
C GLY A 59 4.72 13.28 10.24
N GLU A 60 4.19 12.22 10.85
CA GLU A 60 4.69 10.86 10.72
C GLU A 60 3.66 9.90 10.12
N PHE A 61 4.12 8.95 9.32
CA PHE A 61 3.29 7.84 8.83
C PHE A 61 3.24 6.72 9.87
N MET A 62 2.10 6.56 10.52
CA MET A 62 1.87 5.50 11.49
C MET A 62 1.35 4.23 10.81
N LEU A 63 1.87 3.07 11.22
CA LEU A 63 1.35 1.77 10.76
C LEU A 63 -0.08 1.57 11.30
N THR A 64 -1.06 1.64 10.42
CA THR A 64 -2.48 1.50 10.79
C THR A 64 -3.05 0.15 10.37
N HIS A 65 -2.53 -0.45 9.31
CA HIS A 65 -3.03 -1.69 8.74
C HIS A 65 -1.88 -2.66 8.42
N PRO A 66 -1.44 -3.47 9.40
CA PRO A 66 -0.42 -4.49 9.15
C PRO A 66 -0.96 -5.65 8.33
N ASP A 67 -0.13 -6.16 7.40
CA ASP A 67 -0.37 -7.38 6.62
C ASP A 67 -1.75 -7.45 5.95
N ILE A 68 -2.08 -6.41 5.18
CA ILE A 68 -3.30 -6.33 4.38
C ILE A 68 -3.35 -7.53 3.43
N LYS A 69 -4.44 -8.29 3.48
CA LYS A 69 -4.74 -9.37 2.55
C LYS A 69 -5.94 -9.02 1.68
N TYR A 70 -5.92 -9.53 0.45
CA TYR A 70 -7.09 -9.51 -0.40
C TYR A 70 -8.20 -10.39 0.20
N VAL A 71 -9.43 -9.87 0.21
CA VAL A 71 -10.61 -10.62 0.63
C VAL A 71 -11.34 -11.16 -0.59
N GLU A 72 -11.45 -12.48 -0.69
CA GLU A 72 -12.08 -13.16 -1.83
C GLU A 72 -13.59 -12.83 -1.95
N LYS A 73 -14.24 -12.55 -0.82
CA LYS A 73 -15.63 -12.10 -0.75
C LYS A 73 -15.69 -10.76 -0.04
N CYS A 74 -15.83 -9.68 -0.80
CA CYS A 74 -16.06 -8.39 -0.20
C CYS A 74 -17.53 -8.23 0.19
N LYS A 75 -17.79 -7.70 1.40
CA LYS A 75 -19.13 -7.41 1.91
C LYS A 75 -19.66 -6.09 1.34
N PHE A 76 -19.49 -5.85 0.04
CA PHE A 76 -20.12 -4.72 -0.61
C PHE A 76 -21.61 -5.03 -0.81
N PRO A 77 -22.52 -4.15 -0.35
CA PRO A 77 -23.93 -4.36 -0.58
C PRO A 77 -24.23 -4.34 -2.08
N LYS A 78 -24.94 -5.37 -2.56
CA LYS A 78 -25.33 -5.48 -3.97
C LYS A 78 -26.59 -4.66 -4.31
N ASP A 79 -27.23 -4.12 -3.29
CA ASP A 79 -28.47 -3.36 -3.36
C ASP A 79 -28.25 -1.83 -3.46
N GLY A 80 -26.99 -1.38 -3.53
CA GLY A 80 -26.63 0.04 -3.58
C GLY A 80 -26.66 0.74 -2.22
N SER A 81 -26.89 0.02 -1.11
CA SER A 81 -26.71 0.58 0.22
C SER A 81 -25.24 0.87 0.51
N PRO A 82 -24.92 1.91 1.31
CA PRO A 82 -23.54 2.24 1.63
C PRO A 82 -22.87 1.09 2.38
N ALA A 83 -21.64 0.77 1.98
CA ALA A 83 -20.83 -0.22 2.69
C ALA A 83 -20.68 0.21 4.16
N LYS A 84 -21.13 -0.62 5.10
CA LYS A 84 -20.81 -0.42 6.51
C LYS A 84 -19.29 -0.50 6.64
N SER A 85 -18.69 0.49 7.31
CA SER A 85 -17.25 0.49 7.57
C SER A 85 -16.86 -0.85 8.18
N ILE A 86 -15.76 -1.42 7.71
CA ILE A 86 -15.18 -2.63 8.29
C ILE A 86 -14.49 -2.21 9.59
N ALA A 87 -15.26 -1.77 10.58
CA ALA A 87 -14.78 -1.70 11.95
C ALA A 87 -14.54 -3.15 12.39
N ARG A 88 -13.27 -3.50 12.62
CA ARG A 88 -12.91 -4.75 13.30
C ARG A 88 -13.76 -4.83 14.56
N GLU A 89 -14.58 -5.87 14.69
CA GLU A 89 -15.05 -6.26 16.02
C GLU A 89 -13.80 -6.59 16.84
N PRO A 90 -13.66 -6.06 18.07
CA PRO A 90 -12.56 -6.44 18.92
C PRO A 90 -12.68 -7.94 19.16
N SER A 91 -11.60 -8.67 18.84
CA SER A 91 -11.50 -10.09 19.19
C SER A 91 -11.74 -10.22 20.69
N LEU A 92 -12.88 -10.79 21.06
CA LEU A 92 -13.14 -11.23 22.43
C LEU A 92 -12.06 -12.24 22.80
N SER A 93 -11.31 -11.91 23.85
CA SER A 93 -10.44 -12.81 24.61
C SER A 93 -11.24 -13.92 25.26
#